data_AF-A0A367AAU0-F1
#
_entry.id   AF-A0A367AAU0-F1
#
_cell.length_a   1.000
_cell.length_b   1.000
_cell.length_c   1.000
_cell.angle_alpha   90.00
_cell.angle_beta   90.00
_cell.angle_gamma   90.00
#
_symmetry.space_group_name_H-M   'P 1'
#
loop_
_entity.id
_entity.type
_entity.pdbx_description
1 polymer ?
#
loop_
_entity_poly.entity_id
_entity_poly.type
_entity_poly.pdbx_seq_one_letter_code
_entity_poly.pdbx_strand_id
1 'polypeptide(L)'
;MFKKLTGHVQGPLAVNGALEIEGTLHGGATVTGQLTLTGTCNGPIEVRLDGQADVSAVVNGDVHVRGGKLRFRGIIDGLLGIKPEADVLFAVGTILNGRRLEEDGSWTPVRGPVRFNIPEDAPMMRAQPDGSWVPAT
;
A
#
# COMPACT_ATOMS: atom_id res chain seq x y z
N MET A 1 15.06 10.13 14.12
CA MET A 1 15.07 11.32 13.24
C MET A 1 14.00 11.09 12.18
N PHE A 2 13.07 12.03 12.05
CA PHE A 2 12.00 12.00 11.05
C PHE A 2 12.47 12.80 9.83
N LYS A 3 12.28 12.24 8.62
CA LYS A 3 12.66 12.89 7.36
C LYS A 3 11.42 13.01 6.48
N LYS A 4 11.17 14.20 5.94
CA LYS A 4 10.13 14.44 4.93
C LYS A 4 10.78 14.75 3.58
N LEU A 5 10.30 14.11 2.53
CA LEU A 5 10.71 14.33 1.15
C LEU A 5 9.49 14.72 0.31
N THR A 6 9.65 15.70 -0.56
CA THR A 6 8.57 16.18 -1.43
C THR A 6 9.00 16.18 -2.91
N GLY A 7 8.01 16.10 -3.80
CA GLY A 7 8.26 16.15 -5.25
C GLY A 7 8.77 14.81 -5.81
N HIS A 8 9.82 14.85 -6.63
CA HIS A 8 10.38 13.64 -7.25
C HIS A 8 11.52 13.08 -6.40
N VAL A 9 11.34 11.86 -5.89
CA VAL A 9 12.34 11.13 -5.12
C VAL A 9 12.91 10.00 -5.99
N GLN A 10 14.23 9.92 -6.10
CA GLN A 10 14.92 8.96 -6.96
C GLN A 10 15.51 7.78 -6.18
N GLY A 11 15.47 6.61 -6.79
CA GLY A 11 16.14 5.38 -6.37
C GLY A 11 15.24 4.39 -5.63
N PRO A 12 15.67 3.12 -5.54
CA PRO A 12 15.13 2.23 -4.52
C PRO A 12 15.54 2.76 -3.14
N LEU A 13 14.56 3.01 -2.26
CA LEU A 13 14.81 3.52 -0.92
C LEU A 13 14.85 2.40 0.12
N ALA A 14 15.89 2.39 0.96
CA ALA A 14 15.90 1.60 2.19
C ALA A 14 15.41 2.48 3.35
N VAL A 15 14.22 2.19 3.87
CA VAL A 15 13.59 2.93 4.96
C VAL A 15 13.80 2.16 6.27
N ASN A 16 14.80 2.58 7.04
CA ASN A 16 15.18 1.96 8.33
C ASN A 16 14.79 2.82 9.54
N GLY A 17 14.38 4.06 9.32
CA GLY A 17 13.86 5.00 10.32
C GLY A 17 12.48 5.49 9.93
N ALA A 18 12.08 6.69 10.36
CA ALA A 18 10.82 7.30 9.95
C ALA A 18 11.01 8.20 8.71
N LEU A 19 10.30 7.91 7.63
CA LEU A 19 10.33 8.64 6.38
C LEU A 19 8.90 8.95 5.90
N GLU A 20 8.65 10.21 5.57
CA GLU A 20 7.44 10.65 4.88
C GLU A 20 7.78 11.11 3.46
N ILE A 21 6.99 10.70 2.48
CA ILE A 21 7.12 11.09 1.08
C ILE A 21 5.78 11.63 0.58
N GLU A 22 5.80 12.85 0.05
CA GLU A 22 4.69 13.45 -0.68
C GLU A 22 5.11 13.76 -2.10
N GLY A 23 4.66 12.95 -3.06
CA GLY A 23 4.97 13.14 -4.47
C GLY A 23 5.19 11.83 -5.21
N THR A 24 6.21 11.79 -6.07
CA THR A 24 6.52 10.63 -6.90
C THR A 24 7.82 9.98 -6.46
N LEU A 25 7.75 8.73 -6.03
CA LEU A 25 8.89 7.87 -5.78
C LEU A 25 9.23 7.05 -7.03
N HIS A 26 10.44 7.18 -7.53
CA HIS A 26 10.96 6.42 -8.67
C HIS A 26 11.92 5.34 -8.18
N GLY A 27 11.56 4.06 -8.30
CA GLY A 27 12.41 2.93 -7.93
C GLY A 27 11.94 2.09 -6.75
N GLY A 28 10.86 2.50 -6.05
CA GLY A 28 10.27 1.72 -4.97
C GLY A 28 10.92 1.90 -3.60
N ALA A 29 10.47 1.12 -2.62
CA ALA A 29 10.96 1.18 -1.25
C ALA A 29 10.98 -0.19 -0.57
N THR A 30 12.04 -0.46 0.20
CA THR A 30 12.11 -1.53 1.20
C THR A 30 11.99 -0.92 2.59
N VAL A 31 10.98 -1.32 3.35
CA VAL A 31 10.60 -0.74 4.63
C VAL A 31 10.88 -1.73 5.75
N THR A 32 11.79 -1.34 6.64
CA THR A 32 12.05 -2.01 7.93
C THR A 32 11.80 -1.07 9.12
N GLY A 33 11.70 0.24 8.87
CA GLY A 33 11.28 1.28 9.82
C GLY A 33 9.83 1.72 9.58
N GLN A 34 9.59 3.02 9.49
CA GLN A 34 8.27 3.61 9.26
C GLN A 34 8.26 4.42 7.95
N LEU A 35 7.31 4.12 7.06
CA LEU A 35 7.07 4.85 5.83
C LEU A 35 5.66 5.42 5.81
N THR A 36 5.53 6.70 5.51
CA THR A 36 4.27 7.30 5.05
C THR A 36 4.46 7.77 3.61
N LEU A 37 3.63 7.31 2.69
CA LEU A 37 3.74 7.66 1.27
C LEU A 37 2.39 8.16 0.75
N THR A 38 2.38 9.39 0.26
CA THR A 38 1.23 10.00 -0.43
C THR A 38 1.64 10.38 -1.86
N GLY A 39 0.92 9.87 -2.86
CA GLY A 39 1.16 10.22 -4.27
C GLY A 39 1.32 9.02 -5.20
N THR A 40 2.50 8.84 -5.79
CA THR A 40 2.77 7.78 -6.78
C THR A 40 4.09 7.07 -6.49
N CYS A 41 4.10 5.75 -6.63
CA CYS A 41 5.32 4.93 -6.59
C CYS A 41 5.49 4.20 -7.93
N ASN A 42 6.58 4.48 -8.63
CA ASN A 42 6.98 3.80 -9.86
C ASN A 42 8.06 2.77 -9.53
N GLY A 43 7.63 1.64 -8.95
CA GLY A 43 8.52 0.60 -8.46
C GLY A 43 7.90 -0.19 -7.32
N PRO A 44 8.56 -1.28 -6.90
CA PRO A 44 8.01 -2.18 -5.90
C PRO A 44 8.03 -1.57 -4.49
N ILE A 45 7.03 -1.91 -3.67
CA ILE A 45 7.05 -1.63 -2.23
C ILE A 45 7.20 -2.96 -1.51
N GLU A 46 8.17 -3.05 -0.62
CA GLU A 46 8.41 -4.23 0.18
C GLU A 46 8.48 -3.89 1.67
N VAL A 47 7.58 -4.44 2.48
CA VAL A 47 7.59 -4.30 3.94
C VAL A 47 8.16 -5.58 4.55
N ARG A 48 9.14 -5.45 5.45
CA ARG A 48 9.85 -6.57 6.06
C ARG A 48 9.98 -6.38 7.58
N LEU A 49 10.24 -7.48 8.28
CA LEU A 49 10.49 -7.49 9.73
C LEU A 49 9.34 -6.79 10.48
N ASP A 50 9.63 -5.81 11.33
CA ASP A 50 8.64 -5.00 12.06
C ASP A 50 8.31 -3.68 11.35
N GLY A 51 8.63 -3.58 10.05
CA GLY A 51 8.38 -2.40 9.24
C GLY A 51 6.91 -2.01 9.21
N GLN A 52 6.64 -0.71 9.17
CA GLN A 52 5.29 -0.16 9.13
C GLN A 52 5.18 0.80 7.94
N ALA A 53 4.22 0.57 7.07
CA ALA A 53 3.96 1.43 5.92
C ALA A 53 2.50 1.89 5.93
N ASP A 54 2.28 3.20 5.81
CA ASP A 54 1.00 3.82 5.51
C ASP A 54 1.08 4.45 4.12
N VAL A 55 0.34 3.89 3.16
CA VAL A 55 0.49 4.21 1.74
C VAL A 55 -0.86 4.65 1.18
N SER A 56 -0.94 5.94 0.84
CA SER A 56 -2.05 6.57 0.12
C SER A 56 -1.61 6.95 -1.30
N ALA A 57 -1.49 5.95 -2.20
CA ALA A 57 -0.82 6.14 -3.48
C ALA A 57 -1.31 5.27 -4.63
N VAL A 58 -0.94 5.65 -5.85
CA VAL A 58 -0.91 4.75 -7.01
C VAL A 58 0.47 4.09 -7.07
N VAL A 59 0.52 2.76 -6.99
CA VAL A 59 1.75 1.97 -7.06
C VAL A 59 1.77 1.23 -8.39
N ASN A 60 2.70 1.64 -9.27
CA ASN A 60 3.00 0.99 -10.53
C ASN A 60 4.15 0.00 -10.29
N GLY A 61 3.82 -1.16 -9.73
CA GLY A 61 4.78 -2.16 -9.29
C GLY A 61 4.21 -3.09 -8.22
N ASP A 62 4.97 -4.14 -7.91
CA ASP A 62 4.53 -5.14 -6.94
C ASP A 62 4.58 -4.62 -5.50
N VAL A 63 3.62 -5.03 -4.69
CA VAL A 63 3.59 -4.80 -3.24
C VAL A 63 3.76 -6.13 -2.52
N HIS A 64 4.85 -6.24 -1.77
CA HIS A 64 5.18 -7.43 -1.00
C HIS A 64 5.24 -7.10 0.50
N VAL A 65 4.43 -7.77 1.30
CA VAL A 65 4.45 -7.64 2.76
C VAL A 65 4.95 -8.95 3.32
N ARG A 66 6.26 -9.00 3.61
CA ARG A 66 6.94 -10.20 4.12
C ARG A 66 6.95 -10.29 5.65
N GLY A 67 6.46 -9.24 6.32
CA GLY A 67 6.33 -9.10 7.76
C GLY A 67 5.83 -7.69 8.07
N GLY A 68 5.56 -7.41 9.34
CA GLY A 68 5.24 -6.06 9.80
C GLY A 68 3.82 -5.65 9.44
N LYS A 69 3.61 -4.35 9.20
CA LYS A 69 2.28 -3.77 8.99
C LYS A 69 2.22 -2.92 7.72
N LEU A 70 1.18 -3.13 6.92
CA LEU A 70 0.83 -2.27 5.80
C LEU A 70 -0.61 -1.77 5.96
N ARG A 71 -0.78 -0.45 5.98
CA ARG A 71 -2.06 0.22 5.74
C ARG A 71 -2.01 0.80 4.33
N PHE A 72 -2.91 0.37 3.46
CA PHE A 72 -2.91 0.78 2.05
C PHE A 72 -4.25 1.37 1.64
N ARG A 73 -4.18 2.46 0.91
CA ARG A 73 -5.30 3.11 0.22
C ARG A 73 -4.81 3.52 -1.14
N GLY A 74 -5.32 2.92 -2.20
CA GLY A 74 -4.67 3.17 -3.47
C GLY A 74 -5.12 2.34 -4.63
N ILE A 75 -4.27 2.41 -5.64
CA ILE A 75 -4.27 1.52 -6.79
C ILE A 75 -2.94 0.79 -6.77
N ILE A 76 -2.98 -0.53 -6.89
CA ILE A 76 -1.81 -1.37 -7.16
C ILE A 76 -1.97 -1.90 -8.58
N ASP A 77 -1.09 -1.45 -9.46
CA ASP A 77 -0.91 -1.97 -10.81
C ASP A 77 0.34 -2.87 -10.81
N GLY A 78 0.14 -4.10 -10.34
CA GLY A 78 1.21 -5.03 -9.97
C GLY A 78 0.70 -6.15 -9.08
N LEU A 79 1.59 -7.07 -8.70
CA LEU A 79 1.24 -8.19 -7.84
C LEU A 79 1.16 -7.76 -6.37
N LEU A 80 0.28 -8.42 -5.62
CA LEU A 80 0.23 -8.32 -4.16
C LEU A 80 0.65 -9.66 -3.57
N GLY A 81 1.73 -9.67 -2.79
CA GLY A 81 2.18 -10.84 -2.04
C GLY A 81 2.18 -10.57 -0.55
N ILE A 82 1.44 -11.35 0.22
CA ILE A 82 1.33 -11.21 1.68
C ILE A 82 1.82 -12.51 2.33
N LYS A 83 2.71 -12.39 3.32
CA LYS A 83 3.13 -13.51 4.16
C LYS A 83 2.17 -13.67 5.36
N PRO A 84 1.93 -14.90 5.84
CA PRO A 84 0.97 -15.15 6.93
C PRO A 84 1.19 -14.34 8.21
N GLU A 85 2.45 -14.00 8.51
CA GLU A 85 2.86 -13.22 9.68
C GLU A 85 2.68 -11.69 9.53
N ALA A 86 2.31 -11.22 8.34
CA ALA A 86 2.13 -9.80 8.07
C ALA A 86 0.71 -9.33 8.41
N ASP A 87 0.61 -8.11 8.93
CA ASP A 87 -0.67 -7.43 9.13
C ASP A 87 -0.94 -6.45 7.98
N VAL A 88 -1.92 -6.75 7.13
CA VAL A 88 -2.23 -5.95 5.95
C VAL A 88 -3.67 -5.47 6.00
N LEU A 89 -3.84 -4.16 5.96
CA LEU A 89 -5.12 -3.46 5.94
C LEU A 89 -5.27 -2.68 4.64
N PHE A 90 -6.31 -2.94 3.87
CA PHE A 90 -6.67 -2.18 2.68
C PHE A 90 -7.95 -1.39 2.91
N ALA A 91 -7.98 -0.13 2.51
CA ALA A 91 -9.20 0.65 2.53
C ALA A 91 -10.20 0.09 1.50
N VAL A 92 -11.49 0.04 1.84
CA VAL A 92 -12.56 -0.19 0.88
C VAL A 92 -12.43 0.82 -0.26
N GLY A 93 -12.62 0.34 -1.49
CA GLY A 93 -12.38 1.11 -2.70
C GLY A 93 -10.95 0.98 -3.25
N THR A 94 -10.02 0.36 -2.52
CA THR A 94 -8.67 0.04 -3.04
C THR A 94 -8.79 -0.82 -4.29
N ILE A 95 -7.95 -0.54 -5.28
CA ILE A 95 -7.94 -1.29 -6.54
C ILE A 95 -6.66 -2.07 -6.68
N LEU A 96 -6.79 -3.35 -6.97
CA LEU A 96 -5.70 -4.28 -7.25
C LEU A 96 -5.93 -4.88 -8.63
N ASN A 97 -5.04 -4.60 -9.58
CA ASN A 97 -5.11 -5.12 -10.95
C ASN A 97 -6.50 -4.97 -11.59
N GLY A 98 -7.06 -3.76 -11.51
CA GLY A 98 -8.36 -3.43 -12.10
C GLY A 98 -9.58 -4.00 -11.37
N ARG A 99 -9.40 -4.59 -10.18
CA ARG A 99 -10.50 -5.03 -9.31
C ARG A 99 -10.56 -4.17 -8.06
N ARG A 100 -11.75 -3.73 -7.67
CA ARG A 100 -11.98 -2.91 -6.47
C ARG A 100 -12.41 -3.77 -5.30
N LEU A 101 -11.85 -3.49 -4.13
CA LEU A 101 -12.25 -4.07 -2.86
C LEU A 101 -13.55 -3.44 -2.36
N GLU A 102 -14.55 -4.27 -2.08
CA GLU A 102 -15.85 -3.84 -1.56
C GLU A 102 -15.94 -4.03 -0.04
N GLU A 103 -16.98 -3.47 0.58
CA GLU A 103 -17.22 -3.54 2.04
C GLU A 103 -17.46 -4.97 2.55
N ASP A 104 -17.91 -5.87 1.69
CA ASP A 104 -18.12 -7.29 2.01
C ASP A 104 -16.84 -8.13 1.87
N GLY A 105 -15.71 -7.52 1.49
CA GLY A 105 -14.42 -8.18 1.29
C GLY A 105 -14.23 -8.80 -0.10
N SER A 106 -15.23 -8.68 -0.98
CA SER A 106 -15.13 -9.16 -2.35
C SER A 106 -14.36 -8.21 -3.27
N TRP A 107 -13.88 -8.75 -4.39
CA TRP A 107 -13.15 -7.99 -5.41
C TRP A 107 -13.94 -7.94 -6.72
N THR A 108 -14.45 -6.76 -7.09
CA THR A 108 -15.27 -6.57 -8.29
C THR A 108 -14.47 -5.91 -9.43
N PRO A 109 -14.63 -6.32 -10.70
CA PRO A 109 -13.96 -5.64 -11.82
C PRO A 109 -14.43 -4.19 -11.95
N VAL A 110 -13.48 -3.27 -12.07
CA VAL A 110 -13.80 -1.86 -12.31
C VAL A 110 -14.05 -1.64 -13.81
N ARG A 111 -15.10 -0.90 -14.13
CA ARG A 111 -15.45 -0.54 -15.51
C ARG A 111 -15.18 0.94 -15.77
N GLY A 112 -14.49 1.24 -16.86
CA GLY A 112 -14.19 2.61 -17.28
C GLY A 112 -13.00 3.24 -16.54
N PRO A 113 -12.76 4.54 -16.76
CA PRO A 113 -11.60 5.23 -16.19
C PRO A 113 -11.71 5.28 -14.67
N VAL A 114 -10.70 4.73 -13.99
CA VAL A 114 -10.59 4.74 -12.54
C VAL A 114 -9.98 6.07 -12.10
N ARG A 115 -10.64 6.77 -11.18
CA ARG A 115 -10.02 7.87 -10.44
C ARG A 115 -9.70 7.41 -9.04
N PHE A 116 -8.48 7.69 -8.59
CA PHE A 116 -8.12 7.54 -7.19
C PHE A 116 -8.90 8.57 -6.37
N ASN A 117 -9.94 8.11 -5.67
CA ASN A 117 -10.74 8.92 -4.75
C ASN A 117 -11.31 8.00 -3.67
N ILE A 118 -10.46 7.62 -2.72
CA ILE A 118 -10.85 6.81 -1.57
C ILE A 118 -10.80 7.73 -0.34
N PRO A 119 -11.91 7.89 0.41
CA PRO A 119 -11.97 8.77 1.58
C PRO A 119 -10.97 8.41 2.69
N GLU A 120 -10.61 9.41 3.49
CA GLU A 120 -9.68 9.22 4.62
C GLU A 120 -10.23 8.33 5.74
N ASP A 121 -11.55 8.29 5.86
CA ASP A 121 -12.33 7.52 6.82
C ASP A 121 -12.90 6.23 6.22
N ALA A 122 -12.54 5.88 4.99
CA ALA A 122 -12.99 4.65 4.35
C ALA A 122 -12.73 3.43 5.26
N PRO A 123 -13.70 2.51 5.42
CA PRO A 123 -13.53 1.30 6.21
C PRO A 123 -12.30 0.51 5.76
N MET A 124 -11.64 -0.14 6.70
CA MET A 124 -10.46 -0.94 6.42
C MET A 124 -10.81 -2.43 6.46
N MET A 125 -10.24 -3.18 5.52
CA MET A 125 -10.35 -4.62 5.44
C MET A 125 -8.99 -5.25 5.71
N ARG A 126 -8.94 -6.25 6.57
CA ARG A 126 -7.75 -7.01 6.93
C ARG A 126 -7.65 -8.26 6.07
N ALA A 127 -6.50 -8.44 5.42
CA ALA A 127 -6.19 -9.66 4.69
C ALA A 127 -6.11 -10.86 5.63
N GLN A 128 -6.65 -11.99 5.22
CA GLN A 128 -6.60 -13.27 5.94
C GLN A 128 -5.67 -14.27 5.24
N PRO A 129 -5.12 -15.26 5.96
CA PRO A 129 -4.23 -16.27 5.37
C PRO A 129 -4.87 -17.12 4.25
N ASP A 130 -6.19 -17.24 4.23
CA ASP A 130 -6.94 -17.95 3.18
C ASP A 130 -7.21 -17.09 1.93
N GLY A 131 -6.73 -15.84 1.93
CA GLY A 131 -6.93 -14.87 0.85
C GLY A 131 -8.22 -14.06 0.94
N SER A 132 -9.07 -14.32 1.95
CA SER A 132 -10.26 -13.51 2.21
C SER A 132 -9.89 -12.17 2.86
N TRP A 133 -10.84 -11.23 2.83
CA TRP A 133 -10.70 -9.91 3.42
C TRP A 133 -11.88 -9.68 4.36
N VAL A 134 -11.60 -9.29 5.60
CA VAL A 134 -12.63 -9.07 6.63
C VAL A 134 -12.52 -7.67 7.23
N PRO A 135 -13.60 -7.06 7.71
CA PRO A 135 -13.51 -5.75 8.35
C PRO A 135 -12.49 -5.73 9.49
N ALA A 136 -11.62 -4.72 9.50
CA ALA A 136 -10.72 -4.45 10.60
C ALA A 136 -11.49 -3.66 11.67
N THR A 137 -11.83 -4.33 12.77
CA THR A 137 -12.42 -3.71 13.96
C THR A 137 -11.40 -2.89 14.73
#